data_AF-A0A2M9YK64-F1
#
_entry.id   AF-A0A2M9YK64-F1
#
_cell.length_a   1.000
_cell.length_b   1.000
_cell.length_c   1.000
_cell.angle_alpha   90.00
_cell.angle_beta   90.00
_cell.angle_gamma   90.00
#
_symmetry.space_group_name_H-M   'P 1'
#
loop_
_entity.id
_entity.type
_entity.pdbx_description
1 polymer ?
#
loop_
_entity_poly.entity_id
_entity_poly.type
_entity_poly.pdbx_seq_one_letter_code
_entity_poly.pdbx_strand_id
1 'polypeptide(L)' 'MDSLKLKVVHKPCPRCGSQFECGAAALTCDCFSVSLSPKTKDFIRENYRDCLCVSCLLELNSQNPE' A
#
# COMPACT_ATOMS: atom_id res chain seq x y z
N MET A 1 19.07 -20.84 5.21
CA MET A 1 18.87 -20.02 3.99
C MET A 1 17.39 -20.08 3.66
N ASP A 2 16.65 -19.25 4.35
CA ASP A 2 15.21 -19.35 4.53
C ASP A 2 14.51 -18.99 3.21
N SER A 3 14.00 -20.01 2.53
CA SER A 3 13.24 -19.90 1.30
C SER A 3 12.08 -18.94 1.51
N LEU A 4 12.28 -17.72 1.00
CA LEU A 4 11.41 -16.58 1.18
C LEU A 4 10.00 -16.92 0.75
N LYS A 5 9.08 -16.84 1.71
CA LYS A 5 7.63 -16.87 1.50
C LYS A 5 7.24 -15.62 0.70
N LEU A 6 7.33 -15.69 -0.62
CA LEU A 6 6.59 -14.85 -1.56
C LEU A 6 5.11 -15.22 -1.41
N LYS A 7 4.44 -14.71 -0.37
CA LYS A 7 3.02 -14.97 -0.13
C LYS A 7 2.26 -13.66 -0.05
N VAL A 8 1.10 -13.65 -0.70
CA VAL A 8 0.04 -12.68 -0.42
C VAL A 8 -0.39 -12.90 1.03
N VAL A 9 -0.44 -11.82 1.81
CA VAL A 9 -0.87 -11.85 3.21
C VAL A 9 -2.14 -11.02 3.38
N HIS A 10 -3.10 -11.54 4.16
CA HIS A 10 -4.24 -10.76 4.64
C HIS A 10 -3.81 -10.00 5.89
N LYS A 11 -3.95 -8.67 5.86
CA LYS A 11 -3.66 -7.81 7.02
C LYS A 11 -4.57 -6.59 7.05
N PRO A 12 -4.76 -5.97 8.22
CA PRO A 12 -5.51 -4.72 8.30
C PRO A 12 -4.71 -3.56 7.71
N CYS A 13 -5.39 -2.67 6.99
CA CYS A 13 -4.83 -1.40 6.55
C CYS A 13 -4.61 -0.49 7.78
N PRO A 14 -3.40 0.06 8.00
CA PRO A 14 -3.13 0.89 9.18
C PRO A 14 -3.86 2.25 9.14
N ARG A 15 -4.40 2.66 7.99
CA ARG A 15 -5.21 3.89 7.85
C ARG A 15 -6.69 3.66 8.18
N CYS A 16 -7.33 2.68 7.55
CA CYS A 16 -8.79 2.49 7.64
C CYS A 16 -9.23 1.26 8.45
N GLY A 17 -8.31 0.38 8.85
CA GLY A 17 -8.60 -0.86 9.58
C GLY A 17 -9.17 -2.01 8.74
N SER A 18 -9.56 -1.77 7.48
CA SER A 18 -10.09 -2.81 6.59
C SER A 18 -9.05 -3.89 6.29
N GLN A 19 -9.47 -5.16 6.28
CA GLN A 19 -8.65 -6.27 5.82
C GLN A 19 -8.40 -6.15 4.30
N PHE A 20 -7.15 -6.36 3.87
CA PHE A 20 -6.80 -6.40 2.46
C PHE A 20 -5.69 -7.42 2.17
N GLU A 21 -5.60 -7.82 0.90
CA GLU A 21 -4.53 -8.67 0.38
C GLU A 21 -3.30 -7.85 0.02
N CYS A 22 -2.21 -8.08 0.74
CA CYS A 22 -0.93 -7.47 0.47
C CYS A 22 -0.02 -8.49 -0.23
N GLY A 23 0.10 -8.36 -1.55
CA GLY A 23 1.04 -9.12 -2.38
C GLY A 23 2.43 -8.47 -2.52
N ALA A 24 2.78 -7.49 -1.68
CA ALA A 24 3.97 -6.67 -1.86
C ALA A 24 5.26 -7.50 -1.84
N ALA A 25 5.34 -8.47 -0.92
CA ALA A 25 6.46 -9.41 -0.87
C ALA A 25 6.54 -10.31 -2.11
N ALA A 26 5.39 -10.66 -2.70
CA ALA A 26 5.28 -11.51 -3.89
C ALA A 26 5.39 -10.73 -5.21
N LEU A 27 5.50 -9.40 -5.17
CA LEU A 27 5.43 -8.50 -6.34
C LEU A 27 4.11 -8.63 -7.15
N THR A 28 3.02 -9.04 -6.51
CA THR A 28 1.71 -9.28 -7.15
C THR A 28 0.58 -8.41 -6.58
N CYS A 29 0.88 -7.28 -5.94
CA CYS A 29 -0.15 -6.45 -5.30
C CYS A 29 -0.80 -5.48 -6.29
N ASP A 30 -2.14 -5.40 -6.27
CA ASP A 30 -2.90 -4.43 -7.08
C ASP A 30 -2.51 -2.97 -6.82
N CYS A 31 -1.94 -2.68 -5.65
CA CYS A 31 -1.44 -1.34 -5.33
C CYS A 31 -0.34 -0.86 -6.28
N PHE A 32 0.38 -1.77 -6.95
CA PHE A 32 1.42 -1.40 -7.92
C PHE A 32 0.87 -0.77 -9.19
N SER A 33 -0.40 -1.00 -9.52
CA SER A 33 -1.08 -0.33 -10.63
C SER A 33 -1.57 1.08 -10.26
N VAL A 34 -1.46 1.48 -8.98
CA VAL A 34 -1.92 2.81 -8.53
C VAL A 34 -0.82 3.84 -8.78
N SER A 35 -1.10 4.77 -9.69
CA SER A 35 -0.24 5.93 -9.94
C SER A 35 -0.41 6.99 -8.86
N LEU A 36 0.56 7.08 -7.96
CA LEU A 36 0.60 8.10 -6.89
C LEU A 36 1.45 9.31 -7.30
N SER A 37 0.96 10.51 -7.00
CA SER A 37 1.72 11.76 -7.15
C SER A 37 2.96 11.76 -6.24
N PRO A 38 4.03 12.50 -6.57
CA PRO A 38 5.24 12.57 -5.73
C PRO A 38 4.92 12.99 -4.29
N LYS A 39 4.12 14.05 -4.14
CA LYS A 39 3.64 14.56 -2.86
C LYS A 39 2.88 13.52 -2.04
N THR A 40 2.02 12.72 -2.69
CA THR A 40 1.31 11.62 -2.02
C THR A 40 2.28 10.53 -1.59
N LYS A 41 3.29 10.19 -2.40
CA LYS A 41 4.31 9.21 -2.04
C LYS A 41 5.11 9.65 -0.83
N ASP A 42 5.55 10.91 -0.80
CA ASP A 42 6.30 11.48 0.33
C ASP A 42 5.43 11.47 1.60
N PHE A 43 4.19 11.96 1.50
CA PHE A 43 3.23 11.91 2.60
C PHE A 43 3.05 10.48 3.14
N ILE A 44 2.87 9.48 2.26
CA ILE A 44 2.71 8.09 2.69
C ILE A 44 3.97 7.59 3.41
N ARG A 45 5.17 7.89 2.87
CA ARG A 45 6.45 7.47 3.47
C ARG A 45 6.68 8.08 4.84
N GLU A 46 6.23 9.30 5.07
CA GLU A 46 6.37 9.99 6.36
C GLU A 46 5.35 9.51 7.40
N ASN A 47 4.13 9.16 6.97
CA ASN A 47 3.02 8.89 7.88
C ASN A 47 2.74 7.40 8.12
N TYR A 48 3.16 6.51 7.22
CA TYR A 48 2.85 5.08 7.29
C TYR A 48 4.09 4.22 7.13
N ARG A 49 4.26 3.24 8.03
CA ARG A 49 5.37 2.27 8.00
C ARG A 49 5.01 0.93 7.36
N ASP A 50 3.75 0.76 6.95
CA ASP A 50 3.27 -0.47 6.33
C ASP A 50 2.35 -0.18 5.14
N CYS A 51 2.08 -1.20 4.33
CA CYS A 51 1.25 -1.10 3.13
C CYS A 51 -0.17 -0.63 3.45
N LEU A 52 -0.69 0.25 2.59
CA LEU A 52 -2.08 0.71 2.59
C LEU A 52 -2.90 -0.05 1.54
N CYS A 53 -4.20 -0.21 1.80
CA CYS A 53 -5.11 -0.77 0.80
C CYS A 53 -5.28 0.19 -0.40
N VAL A 54 -5.67 -0.35 -1.55
CA VAL A 54 -5.86 0.41 -2.79
C VAL A 54 -6.83 1.58 -2.61
N SER A 55 -7.93 1.39 -1.89
CA SER A 55 -8.90 2.47 -1.62
C SER A 55 -8.26 3.65 -0.89
N CYS A 56 -7.44 3.38 0.14
CA CYS A 56 -6.73 4.43 0.87
C CYS A 56 -5.68 5.13 0.01
N LEU A 57 -4.97 4.37 -0.83
CA LEU A 57 -3.98 4.94 -1.75
C LEU A 57 -4.63 5.91 -2.75
N LEU A 58 -5.77 5.51 -3.34
CA LEU A 58 -6.52 6.34 -4.27
C LEU A 58 -7.06 7.60 -3.58
N GLU A 59 -7.63 7.46 -2.38
CA GLU A 59 -8.18 8.59 -1.63
C GLU A 59 -7.10 9.61 -1.24
N LEU A 60 -5.96 9.14 -0.75
CA LEU A 60 -4.81 10.00 -0.43
C LEU A 60 -4.27 10.73 -1.66
N ASN A 61 -4.28 10.05 -2.81
CA ASN A 61 -3.85 10.63 -4.08
C ASN A 61 -4.82 11.72 -4.58
N SER A 62 -6.13 11.53 -4.36
CA SER A 62 -7.14 12.54 -4.66
C SER A 62 -7.09 13.75 -3.72
N GLN A 63 -6.63 13.56 -2.47
CA GLN A 63 -6.50 14.63 -1.47
C GLN A 63 -5.19 15.44 -1.61
N ASN A 64 -4.18 14.86 -2.26
CA ASN A 64 -2.90 15.51 -2.53
C ASN A 64 -2.62 15.58 -4.05
N PRO A 65 -3.50 16.26 -4.82
CA PRO A 65 -3.14 16.65 -6.17
C PRO A 65 -1.93 17.58 -6.08
N GLU A 66 -1.02 17.47 -7.04
CA GLU A 66 0.29 18.14 -7.10
C GLU A 66 0.29 19.58 -6.54
#